data_AF-A0A645AX24-F1
#
_entry.id   AF-A0A645AX24-F1
#
_cell.length_a   1.000
_cell.length_b   1.000
_cell.length_c   1.000
_cell.angle_alpha   90.00
_cell.angle_beta   90.00
_cell.angle_gamma   90.00
#
_symmetry.space_group_name_H-M   'P 1'
#
loop_
_entity.id
_entity.type
_entity.pdbx_description
1 polymer ?
#
loop_
_entity_poly.entity_id
_entity_poly.type
_entity_poly.pdbx_seq_one_letter_code
_entity_poly.pdbx_strand_id
1 'polypeptide(L)' 'MDYMGRGMKAQFKSAAASGARFACILGGDELAKGVVNVKDLETGEQEEVKRATILNYIQSKL' A
#
# COMPACT_ATOMS: atom_id res chain seq x y z
N MET A 1 -3.84 -14.34 -5.84
CA MET A 1 -5.12 -14.86 -6.34
C MET A 1 -6.18 -13.86 -5.93
N ASP A 2 -6.63 -13.09 -6.91
CA ASP A 2 -7.23 -11.77 -6.78
C ASP A 2 -8.72 -11.89 -7.03
N TYR A 3 -9.52 -11.55 -6.02
CA TYR A 3 -10.95 -11.87 -5.92
C TYR A 3 -11.90 -10.99 -6.77
N MET A 4 -11.40 -10.26 -7.79
CA MET A 4 -12.21 -9.18 -8.37
C MET A 4 -12.08 -8.94 -9.88
N GLY A 5 -11.57 -9.89 -10.66
CA GLY A 5 -11.88 -10.04 -12.09
C GLY A 5 -11.76 -8.81 -13.01
N ARG A 6 -11.08 -7.73 -12.60
CA ARG A 6 -10.83 -6.53 -13.41
C ARG A 6 -9.34 -6.41 -13.62
N GLY A 7 -8.95 -6.25 -14.89
CA GLY A 7 -7.56 -6.16 -15.29
C GLY A 7 -6.77 -5.16 -14.44
N MET A 8 -5.58 -5.59 -14.02
CA MET A 8 -4.59 -4.91 -13.17
C MET A 8 -4.48 -3.38 -13.36
N LYS A 9 -4.69 -2.89 -14.59
CA LYS A 9 -4.69 -1.46 -14.95
C LYS A 9 -5.79 -0.63 -14.27
N ALA A 10 -6.98 -1.21 -14.02
CA ALA A 10 -8.09 -0.49 -13.41
C ALA A 10 -7.88 -0.29 -11.90
N GLN A 11 -7.24 -1.25 -11.23
CA GLN A 11 -6.90 -1.16 -9.81
C GLN A 11 -5.80 -0.11 -9.55
N PHE A 12 -4.81 -0.03 -10.44
CA PHE A 12 -3.80 1.04 -10.41
C PHE A 12 -4.42 2.45 -10.55
N LYS A 13 -5.43 2.61 -11.41
CA LYS A 13 -6.10 3.90 -11.64
C LYS A 13 -6.95 4.35 -10.45
N SER A 14 -7.59 3.41 -9.74
CA SER A 14 -8.34 3.71 -8.51
C SER A 14 -7.41 4.05 -7.33
N ALA A 15 -6.25 3.42 -7.21
CA ALA A 15 -5.26 3.74 -6.18
C ALA A 15 -4.60 5.11 -6.41
N ALA A 16 -4.27 5.43 -7.67
CA ALA A 16 -3.65 6.70 -8.05
C ALA A 16 -4.61 7.91 -7.90
N ALA A 17 -5.92 7.69 -7.96
CA ALA A 17 -6.93 8.75 -7.85
C ALA A 17 -7.24 9.18 -6.39
N SER A 18 -6.57 8.59 -5.39
CA SER A 18 -6.99 8.77 -3.99
C SER A 18 -6.37 9.97 -3.26
N GLY A 19 -5.42 10.71 -3.86
CA GLY A 19 -4.81 11.88 -3.19
C GLY A 19 -4.14 11.57 -1.85
N ALA A 20 -3.56 10.37 -1.72
CA ALA A 20 -3.10 9.84 -0.44
C ALA A 20 -1.77 10.46 0.02
N ARG A 21 -1.67 10.80 1.32
CA ARG A 21 -0.40 11.22 1.98
C ARG A 21 0.64 10.09 2.03
N PHE A 22 0.18 8.84 1.97
CA PHE A 22 1.01 7.64 2.01
C PHE A 22 0.79 6.80 0.75
N ALA A 23 1.88 6.33 0.15
CA ALA A 23 1.89 5.36 -0.94
C ALA A 23 2.25 3.97 -0.39
N CYS A 24 1.34 3.00 -0.51
CA CYS A 24 1.61 1.60 -0.17
C CYS A 24 2.09 0.85 -1.41
N ILE A 25 3.29 0.28 -1.34
CA ILE A 25 3.93 -0.51 -2.37
C ILE A 25 3.78 -1.98 -1.97
N LEU A 26 3.11 -2.74 -2.82
CA LEU A 26 2.85 -4.16 -2.61
C LEU A 26 3.22 -4.95 -3.88
N GLY A 27 4.46 -5.39 -3.96
CA GLY A 27 4.96 -6.31 -4.97
C GLY A 27 4.64 -7.78 -4.68
N GLY A 28 5.08 -8.67 -5.57
CA GLY A 28 4.94 -10.11 -5.39
C GLY A 28 5.72 -10.65 -4.19
N ASP A 29 6.92 -10.12 -3.96
CA ASP A 29 7.75 -10.44 -2.80
C ASP A 29 7.15 -9.95 -1.48
N GLU A 30 6.67 -8.71 -1.43
CA GLU A 30 5.97 -8.15 -0.26
C GLU A 30 4.71 -8.96 0.08
N LEU A 31 3.96 -9.39 -0.94
CA LEU A 31 2.79 -10.24 -0.75
C LEU A 31 3.17 -11.63 -0.22
N ALA A 32 4.27 -12.21 -0.70
CA ALA A 32 4.80 -13.50 -0.22
C ALA A 32 5.33 -13.42 1.20
N LYS A 33 5.97 -12.30 1.57
CA LYS A 33 6.53 -12.03 2.91
C LYS A 33 5.50 -11.50 3.91
N GLY A 34 4.32 -11.09 3.44
CA GLY A 34 3.28 -10.49 4.29
C GLY A 34 3.65 -9.11 4.84
N VAL A 35 4.52 -8.39 4.14
CA VAL A 35 4.93 -7.01 4.45
C VAL A 35 4.39 -6.06 3.39
N VAL A 36 4.43 -4.76 3.67
CA VAL A 36 4.02 -3.70 2.76
C VAL A 36 4.99 -2.54 2.93
N ASN A 37 5.51 -1.99 1.85
CA ASN A 37 6.35 -0.81 1.92
C ASN A 37 5.47 0.44 1.90
N VAL A 38 5.45 1.20 2.99
CA VAL A 38 4.72 2.47 3.08
C VAL A 38 5.70 3.59 2.84
N LYS A 39 5.45 4.38 1.81
CA LYS A 39 6.19 5.59 1.50
C LYS A 39 5.36 6.82 1.85
N ASP A 40 5.86 7.61 2.78
CA ASP A 40 5.33 8.92 3.10
C ASP A 40 5.71 9.89 1.97
N LEU A 41 4.71 10.49 1.32
CA LEU A 41 4.93 11.43 0.23
C LEU A 41 5.14 12.87 0.74
N GLU A 42 4.88 13.13 2.02
CA GLU A 42 5.08 14.42 2.68
C GLU A 42 6.51 14.54 3.22
N THR A 43 7.03 13.49 3.89
CA THR A 43 8.40 13.47 4.41
C THR A 43 9.41 12.81 3.47
N GLY A 44 8.93 11.99 2.53
CA GLY A 44 9.77 11.18 1.64
C GLY A 44 10.31 9.90 2.28
N GLU A 45 9.96 9.62 3.53
CA GLU A 45 10.40 8.40 4.24
C GLU A 45 9.71 7.15 3.70
N GLN A 46 10.43 6.04 3.69
CA GLN A 46 9.90 4.75 3.28
C GLN A 46 10.19 3.72 4.37
N GLU A 47 9.15 3.10 4.88
CA GLU A 47 9.22 2.06 5.92
C GLU A 47 8.54 0.78 5.46
N GLU A 48 9.15 -0.35 5.80
CA GLU A 48 8.54 -1.66 5.63
C GLU A 48 7.67 -1.97 6.85
N VAL A 49 6.36 -2.03 6.64
CA VAL A 49 5.39 -2.29 7.70
C VAL A 49 4.73 -3.64 7.44
N LYS A 50 4.58 -4.47 8.48
CA LYS A 50 3.87 -5.74 8.36
C LYS A 50 2.42 -5.48 7.95
N ARG A 51 1.90 -6.29 7.03
CA ARG A 51 0.51 -6.19 6.57
C ARG A 51 -0.50 -6.31 7.70
N ALA A 52 -0.17 -7.07 8.76
CA ALA A 52 -1.03 -7.19 9.94
C ALA A 52 -1.12 -5.90 10.77
N THR A 53 -0.07 -5.07 10.79
CA THR A 53 0.02 -3.87 11.63
C THR A 53 -0.15 -2.57 10.84
N ILE A 54 -0.18 -2.63 9.51
CA ILE A 54 -0.27 -1.44 8.66
C ILE A 54 -1.53 -0.60 8.90
N LEU A 55 -2.66 -1.25 9.22
CA LEU A 55 -3.90 -0.54 9.58
C LEU A 55 -3.73 0.31 10.84
N ASN A 56 -2.93 -0.15 11.80
CA ASN A 56 -2.65 0.58 13.03
C ASN A 56 -1.64 1.71 12.77
N TYR A 57 -0.64 1.45 11.92
CA TYR A 57 0.34 2.45 11.51
C TYR A 57 -0.32 3.63 10.81
N ILE A 58 -1.24 3.37 9.87
CA ILE A 58 -1.99 4.42 9.16
C ILE A 58 -2.95 5.16 10.11
N GLN A 59 -3.66 4.45 11.00
CA GLN A 59 -4.55 5.10 11.98
C GLN A 59 -3.81 5.99 12.98
N SER A 60 -2.58 5.65 13.37
CA SER A 60 -1.78 6.47 14.28
C SER A 60 -1.21 7.73 13.62
N LYS A 61 -1.11 7.77 12.29
CA LYS A 61 -0.56 8.89 11.51
C LYS A 61 -1.62 9.74 10.79
N LEU A 62 -2.89 9.33 10.84
CA LEU A 62 -4.06 10.07 10.35
C LEU A 62 -4.45 11.15 11.37
#